data_AF-A0A2V5MS04-F1
#
_entry.id   AF-A0A2V5MS04-F1
#
_cell.length_a   1.000
_cell.length_b   1.000
_cell.length_c   1.000
_cell.angle_alpha   90.00
_cell.angle_beta   90.00
_cell.angle_gamma   90.00
#
_symmetry.space_group_name_H-M   'P 1'
#
loop_
_entity.id
_entity.type
_entity.pdbx_description
1 polymer ?
#
loop_
_entity_poly.entity_id
_entity_poly.type
_entity_poly.pdbx_seq_one_letter_code
_entity_poly.pdbx_strand_id
1 'polypeptide(L)' 'MKIEKVRQALHAQPFRPLWIHLADGGRLGVEHEDFVALEPAGREFIVYLRNNTHHVVDVMMVTRLEVKSRNGVHTKKKS' A
#
# COMPACT_ATOMS: atom_id res chain seq x y z
N MET A 1 7.84 -4.50 8.36
CA MET A 1 7.81 -3.02 8.57
C MET A 1 6.96 -2.70 9.80
N LYS A 2 7.01 -1.50 10.38
CA LYS A 2 6.10 -1.11 11.49
C LYS A 2 4.72 -0.70 10.95
N ILE A 3 3.64 -1.13 11.61
CA ILE A 3 2.25 -0.81 11.20
C ILE A 3 1.98 0.69 11.16
N GLU A 4 2.62 1.47 12.03
CA GLU A 4 2.47 2.92 12.07
C GLU A 4 2.86 3.57 10.73
N LYS A 5 3.82 2.99 10.00
CA LYS A 5 4.19 3.49 8.67
C LYS A 5 3.12 3.24 7.62
N VAL A 6 2.43 2.10 7.69
CA VAL A 6 1.28 1.80 6.83
C VAL A 6 0.15 2.78 7.14
N ARG A 7 -0.18 2.95 8.43
CA ARG A 7 -1.23 3.88 8.88
C ARG A 7 -0.94 5.32 8.50
N GLN A 8 0.31 5.77 8.65
CA GLN A 8 0.75 7.11 8.22
C GLN A 8 0.61 7.32 6.71
N ALA A 9 0.90 6.30 5.90
CA ALA A 9 0.76 6.42 4.45
C ALA A 9 -0.70 6.44 4.01
N LEU A 10 -1.54 5.61 4.62
CA LEU A 10 -2.98 5.51 4.30
C LEU A 10 -3.75 6.77 4.73
N HIS A 11 -3.47 7.32 5.91
CA HIS A 11 -4.16 8.52 6.41
C HIS A 11 -3.39 9.82 6.13
N ALA A 12 -2.40 9.80 5.23
CA ALA A 12 -1.73 11.02 4.82
C ALA A 12 -2.75 11.96 4.15
N GLN A 13 -2.77 13.23 4.54
CA GLN A 13 -3.65 14.23 3.93
C GLN A 13 -2.82 15.27 3.16
N PRO A 14 -3.00 15.40 1.84
CA PRO A 14 -3.92 14.62 1.01
C PRO A 14 -3.42 13.18 0.76
N PHE A 15 -4.35 12.24 0.60
CA PHE A 15 -4.02 10.86 0.28
C PHE A 15 -3.20 10.78 -1.02
N ARG A 16 -2.22 9.89 -1.03
CA ARG A 16 -1.40 9.59 -2.21
C ARG A 16 -1.46 8.11 -2.49
N PRO A 17 -1.91 7.70 -3.70
CA PRO A 17 -1.88 6.31 -4.13
C PRO A 17 -0.50 5.69 -3.91
N LEU A 18 -0.44 4.42 -3.51
CA LEU A 18 0.82 3.74 -3.23
C LEU A 18 0.81 2.28 -3.67
N TRP A 19 2.02 1.73 -3.82
CA TRP A 19 2.24 0.29 -3.89
C TRP A 19 2.72 -0.23 -2.54
N ILE A 20 2.12 -1.33 -2.09
CA ILE A 20 2.58 -2.12 -0.94
C ILE A 20 3.35 -3.31 -1.49
N HIS A 21 4.65 -3.37 -1.22
CA HIS A 21 5.52 -4.47 -1.62
C HIS A 21 5.59 -5.51 -0.51
N LEU A 22 5.48 -6.78 -0.89
CA LEU A 22 5.42 -7.93 0.02
C LEU A 22 6.70 -8.75 -0.03
N ALA A 23 6.91 -9.59 0.99
CA ALA A 23 8.09 -10.44 1.14
C ALA A 23 8.15 -11.60 0.13
N ASP A 24 7.01 -11.98 -0.44
CA ASP A 24 6.89 -13.00 -1.49
C ASP A 24 7.24 -12.46 -2.89
N GLY A 25 7.62 -11.18 -3.00
CA GLY A 25 7.89 -10.51 -4.27
C GLY A 25 6.65 -9.91 -4.94
N GLY A 26 5.47 -10.08 -4.35
CA GLY A 26 4.22 -9.48 -4.81
C GLY A 26 4.10 -7.98 -4.48
N ARG A 27 3.13 -7.33 -5.13
CA ARG A 27 2.75 -5.95 -4.82
C ARG A 27 1.25 -5.71 -4.93
N LEU A 28 0.71 -4.88 -4.05
CA LEU A 28 -0.69 -4.47 -4.03
C LEU A 28 -0.80 -2.98 -4.32
N GLY A 29 -1.69 -2.62 -5.25
CA GLY A 29 -1.95 -1.22 -5.62
C GLY A 29 -3.09 -0.66 -4.80
N VAL A 30 -2.83 0.42 -4.07
CA VAL A 30 -3.84 1.15 -3.30
C VAL A 30 -4.09 2.49 -3.98
N GLU A 31 -5.23 2.60 -4.64
CA GLU A 31 -5.63 3.83 -5.37
C GLU A 31 -6.39 4.83 -4.49
N HIS A 32 -6.96 4.38 -3.37
CA HIS A 32 -7.67 5.21 -2.39
C HIS A 32 -7.54 4.61 -0.98
N GLU A 33 -7.59 5.44 0.07
CA GLU A 33 -7.50 4.97 1.47
C GLU A 33 -8.64 4.02 1.84
N ASP A 34 -9.87 4.31 1.37
CA ASP A 34 -11.06 3.48 1.60
C ASP A 34 -10.97 2.04 1.06
N PHE A 35 -10.01 1.76 0.17
CA PHE A 35 -9.78 0.39 -0.31
C PHE A 35 -8.95 -0.44 0.65
N VAL A 36 -8.57 0.11 1.82
CA VAL A 36 -7.81 -0.60 2.84
C VAL A 36 -8.53 -0.57 4.18
N ALA A 37 -8.79 -1.76 4.72
CA ALA A 37 -9.21 -1.92 6.11
C ALA A 37 -8.01 -2.38 6.94
N LEU A 38 -7.60 -1.56 7.92
CA LEU A 38 -6.59 -1.94 8.89
C LEU A 38 -7.26 -2.61 10.09
N GLU A 39 -6.77 -3.78 10.48
CA GLU A 39 -7.18 -4.41 11.74
C GLU A 39 -6.74 -3.51 12.92
N PRO A 40 -7.59 -3.30 13.95
CA PRO A 40 -7.31 -2.33 15.02
C PRO A 40 -6.02 -2.59 15.80
N ALA A 41 -5.65 -3.85 16.05
CA ALA A 41 -4.38 -4.20 16.70
C ALA A 41 -3.17 -4.13 15.74
N GLY A 42 -3.41 -3.94 14.45
CA GLY A 42 -2.38 -3.72 13.44
C GLY A 42 -1.67 -4.99 12.98
N ARG A 43 -2.25 -6.17 13.17
CA ARG A 43 -1.63 -7.43 12.74
C ARG A 43 -1.75 -7.66 11.25
N GLU A 44 -2.89 -7.30 10.69
CA GLU A 44 -3.20 -7.51 9.28
C GLU A 44 -3.97 -6.33 8.69
N PHE A 45 -4.07 -6.33 7.37
CA PHE A 45 -4.91 -5.41 6.63
C PHE A 45 -5.55 -6.12 5.44
N ILE A 46 -6.70 -5.60 5.02
CA ILE A 46 -7.42 -6.06 3.85
C ILE A 46 -7.29 -5.00 2.77
N VAL A 47 -6.90 -5.40 1.56
CA VAL A 47 -6.92 -4.53 0.36
C VAL A 47 -8.00 -5.00 -0.59
N TYR A 48 -8.97 -4.15 -0.87
CA TYR A 48 -10.00 -4.37 -1.88
C TYR A 48 -9.49 -3.97 -3.26
N LEU A 49 -9.69 -4.85 -4.24
CA LEU A 49 -9.28 -4.67 -5.62
C LEU A 49 -10.49 -4.34 -6.51
N ARG A 50 -10.25 -3.67 -7.64
CA ARG A 50 -11.30 -3.26 -8.59
C ARG A 50 -12.06 -4.41 -9.24
N ASN A 51 -11.49 -5.61 -9.25
CA ASN A 51 -12.12 -6.83 -9.77
C ASN A 51 -13.01 -7.54 -8.73
N ASN A 52 -13.44 -6.83 -7.67
CA ASN A 52 -14.25 -7.36 -6.56
C ASN A 52 -13.59 -8.51 -5.79
N THR A 53 -12.26 -8.60 -5.82
CA THR A 53 -11.47 -9.50 -4.97
C THR A 53 -10.76 -8.71 -3.88
N HIS A 54 -10.21 -9.42 -2.90
CA HIS A 54 -9.42 -8.79 -1.84
C HIS A 54 -8.26 -9.68 -1.41
N HIS A 55 -7.26 -9.05 -0.79
CA HIS A 55 -6.17 -9.75 -0.11
C HIS A 55 -6.19 -9.41 1.37
N VAL A 56 -6.08 -10.42 2.22
CA VAL A 56 -5.76 -10.28 3.64
C VAL A 56 -4.25 -10.47 3.79
N VAL A 57 -3.57 -9.52 4.41
CA VAL A 57 -2.11 -9.49 4.45
C VAL A 57 -1.63 -9.20 5.86
N ASP A 58 -0.74 -10.07 6.37
CA ASP A 58 0.00 -9.81 7.61
C ASP A 58 0.96 -8.62 7.38
N VAL A 59 0.94 -7.64 8.28
CA VAL A 59 1.78 -6.44 8.20
C VAL A 59 3.28 -6.80 8.19
N MET A 60 3.66 -7.94 8.77
CA MET A 60 5.03 -8.46 8.75
C MET A 60 5.49 -8.87 7.36
N MET A 61 4.57 -9.18 6.44
CA MET A 61 4.92 -9.43 5.04
C MET A 61 5.25 -8.15 4.29
N VAL A 62 4.91 -6.97 4.81
CA VAL A 62 5.20 -5.72 4.11
C VAL A 62 6.67 -5.35 4.26
N THR A 63 7.34 -5.29 3.12
CA THR A 63 8.77 -4.96 2.99
C THR A 63 8.99 -3.50 2.66
N ARG A 64 8.10 -2.89 1.86
CA ARG A 64 8.25 -1.50 1.41
C ARG A 64 6.90 -0.87 1.03
N LEU A 65 6.77 0.43 1.32
CA LEU A 65 5.72 1.29 0.74
C LEU A 65 6.34 2.19 -0.33
N GLU A 66 5.69 2.28 -1.47
CA GLU A 66 6.09 3.16 -2.58
C GLU A 66 4.94 4.11 -2.90
N VAL A 67 5.04 5.33 -2.40
CA VAL A 67 4.04 6.37 -2.63
C VAL A 67 4.21 6.95 -4.04
N LYS A 68 3.15 6.91 -4.84
CA LYS A 68 3.14 7.48 -6.19
C LYS A 68 3.20 9.01 -6.10
N SER A 69 4.02 9.62 -6.95
CA SER A 69 4.01 11.08 -7.13
C SER A 69 2.71 11.52 -7.81
N ARG A 70 2.23 12.73 -7.50
CA ARG A 70 0.94 13.31 -7.91
C ARG A 70 0.85 13.71 -9.41
N ASN A 71 1.58 13.01 -10.28
CA ASN A 71 1.95 13.32 -11.67
C ASN A 71 3.30 14.05 -11.78
N GLY A 72 4.21 13.40 -12.50
CA GLY A 72 5.54 13.88 -12.81
C GLY A 72 6.40 12.71 -13.26
N VAL A 73 6.19 12.29 -14.51
CA VAL A 73 7.14 11.56 -15.37
C VAL A 73 8.22 10.79 -14.59
N HIS A 74 7.98 9.51 -14.29
CA HIS A 74 9.10 8.59 -14.08
C HIS A 74 9.78 8.41 -15.45
N THR A 75 10.73 9.30 -15.78
CA THR A 75 11.71 9.01 -16.81
C THR A 75 12.45 7.77 -16.34
N LYS A 76 12.18 6.63 -16.97
CA LYS A 76 13.06 5.47 -16.89
C LYS A 76 14.43 5.97 -17.35
N LYS A 77 15.38 6.17 -16.42
CA LYS A 77 16.79 6.15 -16.76
C LYS A 77 17.06 4.73 -17.26
N LYS A 78 17.14 4.59 -18.59
CA LYS A 78 17.71 3.40 -19.23
C LYS A 78 19.16 3.32 -18.77
N SER A 79 19.55 2.20 -18.21
CA SER A 79 20.96 1.79 -18.09
C SER A 79 21.30 0.88 -19.25
#